data_AF-A0AAT9IW25-F1
#
_entry.id   AF-A0AAT9IW25-F1
#
_cell.length_a   1.000
_cell.length_b   1.000
_cell.length_c   1.000
_cell.angle_alpha   90.00
_cell.angle_beta   90.00
_cell.angle_gamma   90.00
#
_symmetry.space_group_name_H-M   'P 1'
#
loop_
_entity.id
_entity.type
_entity.pdbx_description
1 polymer ?
#
loop_
_entity_poly.entity_id
_entity_poly.type
_entity_poly.pdbx_seq_one_letter_code
_entity_poly.pdbx_strand_id
1 'polypeptide(L)'
;MRNTLILFFALASCSLAGCEKEASKRQEGIDPTFEGSDNEKRTMAVEAALIAANPGLAVRKDRELIIMHKDEAVTSYINDPKGCERYFLTGVLKLRGKDGELYPVAGVTCHFANAENTYLVLPNSDKYLVREEASVSPDGRILASGFDRADETQGSLALANWPKIRDVVIFPAHCKSMVWQDDTHFTATCWHNEGPNSSNPYDSFAYYFTTRIEKNAAGKWQMQATQWVDRDTLAPKAISKPLYHFTAEPPQAPHFEKES
;
A
#
# COMPACT_ATOMS: atom_id res chain seq x y z
N MET A 1 -12.85 43.90 66.40
CA MET A 1 -13.07 43.61 64.97
C MET A 1 -13.71 42.22 64.92
N ARG A 2 -15.02 42.10 64.64
CA ARG A 2 -15.59 41.78 63.29
C ARG A 2 -14.78 40.65 62.63
N ASN A 3 -15.33 39.51 62.20
CA ASN A 3 -16.69 39.16 61.83
C ASN A 3 -16.83 37.63 61.74
N THR A 4 -18.04 37.16 62.01
CA THR A 4 -18.63 35.87 61.63
C THR A 4 -18.52 35.59 60.12
N LEU A 5 -18.25 34.35 59.72
CA LEU A 5 -18.59 33.78 58.40
C LEU A 5 -18.80 32.26 58.63
N ILE A 6 -20.00 31.80 59.00
CA ILE A 6 -21.13 31.41 58.15
C ILE A 6 -20.69 30.60 56.92
N LEU A 7 -20.80 29.28 57.05
CA LEU A 7 -20.91 28.32 55.93
C LEU A 7 -22.10 28.74 55.06
N PHE A 8 -21.83 29.16 53.83
CA PHE A 8 -22.85 29.24 52.79
C PHE A 8 -22.79 27.97 51.94
N PHE A 9 -23.84 27.16 52.08
CA PHE A 9 -24.31 26.25 51.05
C PHE A 9 -24.59 27.07 49.78
N ALA A 10 -23.77 26.88 48.74
CA ALA A 10 -24.12 27.28 47.40
C ALA A 10 -24.63 26.04 46.64
N LEU A 11 -25.93 25.77 46.81
CA LEU A 11 -26.73 25.05 45.82
C LEU A 11 -26.79 25.94 44.56
N ALA A 12 -25.91 25.68 43.61
CA ALA A 12 -26.03 26.22 42.26
C ALA A 12 -26.72 25.18 41.37
N SER A 13 -28.06 25.18 41.47
CA SER A 13 -29.01 25.07 40.36
C SER A 13 -28.44 24.61 39.00
N CYS A 14 -28.63 23.33 38.67
CA CYS A 14 -28.84 22.88 37.30
C CYS A 14 -30.17 23.46 36.81
N SER A 15 -30.10 24.64 36.18
CA SER A 15 -31.19 25.21 35.42
C SER A 15 -31.56 24.29 34.26
N LEU A 16 -32.85 23.98 34.17
CA LEU A 16 -33.52 23.35 33.04
C LEU A 16 -33.32 24.17 31.76
N ALA A 17 -32.21 23.95 31.05
CA ALA A 17 -32.04 24.20 29.61
C ALA A 17 -30.65 23.71 29.18
N GLY A 18 -30.61 22.68 28.35
CA GLY A 18 -29.46 22.44 27.47
C GLY A 18 -28.16 21.97 28.14
N CYS A 19 -28.18 20.84 28.85
CA CYS A 19 -27.02 19.94 28.77
C CYS A 19 -27.01 19.36 27.35
N GLU A 20 -26.51 20.12 26.38
CA GLU A 20 -25.98 19.54 25.15
C GLU A 20 -24.83 18.64 25.58
N LYS A 21 -25.15 17.35 25.75
CA LYS A 21 -24.16 16.29 25.63
C LYS A 21 -23.48 16.56 24.30
N GLU A 22 -22.25 17.05 24.39
CA GLU A 22 -21.28 17.05 23.31
C GLU A 22 -21.43 15.70 22.62
N ALA A 23 -21.99 15.73 21.41
CA ALA A 23 -22.27 14.54 20.65
C ALA A 23 -20.92 13.84 20.49
N SER A 24 -20.77 12.70 21.18
CA SER A 24 -19.66 11.78 21.00
C SER A 24 -19.43 11.68 19.50
N LYS A 25 -18.33 12.25 19.00
CA LYS A 25 -17.91 12.10 17.62
C LYS A 25 -18.03 10.62 17.30
N ARG A 26 -19.00 10.26 16.46
CA ARG A 26 -19.10 8.90 15.93
C ARG A 26 -17.72 8.61 15.35
N GLN A 27 -17.09 7.54 15.83
CA GLN A 27 -16.08 6.86 15.05
C GLN A 27 -16.79 6.41 13.77
N GLU A 28 -16.67 7.22 12.71
CA GLU A 28 -17.09 6.82 11.37
C GLU A 28 -16.21 5.63 10.97
N GLY A 29 -16.82 4.49 10.65
CA GLY A 29 -16.07 3.40 10.02
C GLY A 29 -16.70 2.01 10.04
N ILE A 30 -17.51 1.66 11.03
CA ILE A 30 -18.14 0.32 11.06
C ILE A 30 -19.59 0.48 11.48
N ASP A 31 -20.50 0.17 10.56
CA ASP A 31 -21.90 -0.09 10.93
C ASP A 31 -21.91 -1.31 11.87
N PRO A 32 -22.31 -1.16 13.15
CA PRO A 32 -22.36 -2.27 14.09
C PRO A 32 -23.38 -3.35 13.70
N THR A 33 -24.20 -3.12 12.67
CA THR A 33 -25.17 -4.06 12.11
C THR A 33 -24.73 -4.72 10.80
N PHE A 34 -23.47 -4.53 10.36
CA PHE A 34 -22.98 -5.14 9.13
C PHE A 34 -22.86 -6.67 9.24
N GLU A 35 -23.76 -7.38 8.54
CA GLU A 35 -23.82 -8.85 8.44
C GLU A 35 -22.93 -9.40 7.30
N GLY A 36 -21.68 -8.95 7.20
CA GLY A 36 -20.70 -9.52 6.26
C GLY A 36 -19.89 -10.69 6.85
N SER A 37 -19.17 -11.38 5.97
CA SER A 37 -18.16 -12.39 6.35
C SER A 37 -17.07 -11.80 7.25
N ASP A 38 -16.38 -12.65 8.02
CA ASP A 38 -15.30 -12.19 8.91
C ASP A 38 -14.17 -11.47 8.14
N ASN A 39 -13.94 -11.86 6.88
CA ASN A 39 -12.96 -11.21 6.02
C ASN A 39 -13.39 -9.79 5.65
N GLU A 40 -14.66 -9.58 5.31
CA GLU A 40 -15.19 -8.24 5.00
C GLU A 40 -15.16 -7.33 6.24
N LYS A 41 -15.50 -7.85 7.41
CA LYS A 41 -15.39 -7.11 8.68
C LYS A 41 -13.95 -6.68 8.95
N ARG A 42 -12.98 -7.57 8.71
CA ARG A 42 -11.55 -7.25 8.83
C ARG A 42 -11.13 -6.16 7.85
N THR A 43 -11.52 -6.25 6.59
CA THR A 43 -11.22 -5.23 5.57
C THR A 43 -11.80 -3.87 5.95
N MET A 44 -13.04 -3.83 6.44
CA MET A 44 -13.66 -2.58 6.92
C MET A 44 -12.92 -1.97 8.11
N ALA A 45 -12.49 -2.79 9.07
CA ALA A 45 -11.73 -2.31 10.22
C ALA A 45 -10.34 -1.77 9.80
N VAL A 46 -9.66 -2.42 8.87
CA VAL A 46 -8.38 -1.94 8.32
C VAL A 46 -8.57 -0.62 7.56
N GLU A 47 -9.57 -0.54 6.70
CA GLU A 47 -9.90 0.70 5.99
C GLU A 47 -10.20 1.86 6.96
N ALA A 48 -11.04 1.63 7.95
CA ALA A 48 -11.38 2.66 8.94
C ALA A 48 -10.13 3.13 9.72
N ALA A 49 -9.25 2.20 10.09
CA ALA A 49 -7.98 2.52 10.74
C ALA A 49 -7.06 3.35 9.83
N LEU A 50 -6.99 3.02 8.53
CA LEU A 50 -6.19 3.77 7.55
C LEU A 50 -6.73 5.19 7.34
N ILE A 51 -8.05 5.36 7.24
CA ILE A 51 -8.70 6.68 7.15
C ILE A 51 -8.41 7.50 8.41
N ALA A 52 -8.58 6.91 9.59
CA ALA A 52 -8.33 7.58 10.86
C ALA A 52 -6.85 7.98 11.02
N ALA A 53 -5.91 7.14 10.57
CA ALA A 53 -4.48 7.42 10.63
C ALA A 53 -4.00 8.46 9.60
N ASN A 54 -4.81 8.75 8.57
CA ASN A 54 -4.48 9.69 7.51
C ASN A 54 -5.62 10.70 7.26
N PRO A 55 -5.90 11.61 8.21
CA PRO A 55 -6.93 12.63 8.04
C PRO A 55 -6.67 13.46 6.78
N GLY A 56 -7.72 13.70 5.97
CA GLY A 56 -7.61 14.47 4.74
C GLY A 56 -7.12 13.70 3.51
N LEU A 57 -6.84 12.39 3.63
CA LEU A 57 -6.51 11.53 2.48
C LEU A 57 -7.73 10.84 1.85
N ALA A 58 -8.67 10.40 2.67
CA ALA A 58 -9.85 9.70 2.21
C ALA A 58 -11.04 9.91 3.14
N VAL A 59 -12.25 9.86 2.58
CA VAL A 59 -13.52 9.94 3.31
C VAL A 59 -14.43 8.83 2.81
N ARG A 60 -15.03 8.08 3.76
CA ARG A 60 -16.02 7.04 3.47
C ARG A 60 -17.42 7.60 3.73
N LYS A 61 -18.27 7.63 2.71
CA LYS A 61 -19.70 8.00 2.82
C LYS A 61 -20.55 6.84 2.33
N ASP A 62 -20.97 5.97 3.25
CA ASP A 62 -21.74 4.76 2.92
C ASP A 62 -21.04 3.94 1.80
N ARG A 63 -21.63 3.89 0.60
CA ARG A 63 -21.11 3.15 -0.55
C ARG A 63 -20.04 3.88 -1.36
N GLU A 64 -19.74 5.14 -1.02
CA GLU A 64 -18.78 5.97 -1.74
C GLU A 64 -17.46 6.10 -0.97
N LEU A 65 -16.34 5.86 -1.66
CA LEU A 65 -14.98 6.19 -1.22
C LEU A 65 -14.54 7.45 -1.94
N ILE A 66 -14.31 8.53 -1.23
CA ILE A 66 -13.78 9.78 -1.79
C ILE A 66 -12.31 9.86 -1.44
N ILE A 67 -11.44 10.00 -2.45
CA ILE A 67 -10.02 10.23 -2.27
C ILE A 67 -9.74 11.72 -2.39
N MET A 68 -8.92 12.20 -1.47
CA MET A 68 -8.62 13.61 -1.28
C MET A 68 -7.12 13.84 -1.45
N HIS A 69 -6.75 15.01 -1.94
CA HIS A 69 -5.37 15.51 -1.92
C HIS A 69 -5.38 16.98 -1.54
N LYS A 70 -4.63 17.34 -0.48
CA LYS A 70 -4.61 18.71 0.06
C LYS A 70 -6.03 19.26 0.32
N ASP A 71 -6.87 18.43 0.95
CA ASP A 71 -8.28 18.71 1.28
C ASP A 71 -9.23 18.94 0.09
N GLU A 72 -8.77 18.68 -1.15
CA GLU A 72 -9.59 18.70 -2.35
C GLU A 72 -9.93 17.28 -2.81
N ALA A 73 -11.18 17.05 -3.21
CA ALA A 73 -11.59 15.76 -3.76
C ALA A 73 -10.96 15.57 -5.14
N VAL A 74 -10.09 14.56 -5.28
CA VAL A 74 -9.44 14.24 -6.56
C VAL A 74 -10.23 13.21 -7.36
N THR A 75 -10.92 12.29 -6.68
CA THR A 75 -11.78 11.29 -7.31
C THR A 75 -12.70 10.64 -6.28
N SER A 76 -13.80 10.03 -6.74
CA SER A 76 -14.63 9.18 -5.90
C SER A 76 -14.96 7.86 -6.59
N TYR A 77 -15.18 6.83 -5.78
CA TYR A 77 -15.54 5.50 -6.22
C TYR A 77 -16.79 5.04 -5.52
N ILE A 78 -17.79 4.63 -6.30
CA ILE A 78 -19.07 4.13 -5.79
C ILE A 78 -19.10 2.62 -5.97
N ASN A 79 -19.40 1.90 -4.90
CA ASN A 79 -19.59 0.45 -4.94
C ASN A 79 -20.76 0.10 -5.89
N ASP A 80 -20.50 -0.75 -6.88
CA ASP A 80 -21.46 -1.20 -7.89
C ASP A 80 -21.34 -2.72 -8.11
N PRO A 81 -22.38 -3.51 -7.75
CA PRO A 81 -22.41 -4.96 -7.95
C PRO A 81 -22.26 -5.40 -9.41
N LYS A 82 -22.50 -4.51 -10.38
CA LYS A 82 -22.29 -4.79 -11.82
C LYS A 82 -20.88 -4.44 -12.31
N GLY A 83 -20.12 -3.71 -11.51
CA GLY A 83 -18.76 -3.30 -11.79
C GLY A 83 -17.86 -3.73 -10.64
N CYS A 84 -17.40 -2.75 -9.87
CA CYS A 84 -16.64 -3.01 -8.67
C CYS A 84 -17.56 -3.21 -7.47
N GLU A 85 -17.65 -4.43 -6.95
CA GLU A 85 -18.55 -4.75 -5.84
C GLU A 85 -18.23 -3.89 -4.61
N ARG A 86 -16.93 -3.72 -4.32
CA ARG A 86 -16.45 -2.82 -3.28
C ARG A 86 -15.13 -2.17 -3.65
N TYR A 87 -15.09 -0.86 -3.52
CA TYR A 87 -13.84 -0.10 -3.41
C TYR A 87 -13.48 0.07 -1.95
N PHE A 88 -12.22 -0.15 -1.59
CA PHE A 88 -11.72 0.12 -0.24
C PHE A 88 -10.28 0.61 -0.25
N LEU A 89 -9.92 1.37 0.79
CA LEU A 89 -8.55 1.80 1.03
C LEU A 89 -7.74 0.60 1.57
N THR A 90 -6.78 0.12 0.79
CA THR A 90 -5.95 -1.05 1.15
C THR A 90 -4.65 -0.65 1.83
N GLY A 91 -4.17 0.57 1.57
CA GLY A 91 -2.94 1.07 2.15
C GLY A 91 -2.68 2.52 1.83
N VAL A 92 -1.65 3.08 2.44
CA VAL A 92 -1.18 4.45 2.20
C VAL A 92 0.33 4.42 2.02
N LEU A 93 0.80 4.95 0.90
CA LEU A 93 2.23 5.08 0.60
C LEU A 93 2.62 6.56 0.66
N LYS A 94 3.85 6.86 1.07
CA LYS A 94 4.38 8.24 1.06
C LYS A 94 5.32 8.39 -0.12
N LEU A 95 4.90 9.11 -1.14
CA LEU A 95 5.66 9.33 -2.37
C LEU A 95 6.21 10.76 -2.41
N ARG A 96 7.32 10.96 -3.11
CA ARG A 96 7.95 12.28 -3.24
C ARG A 96 7.36 13.07 -4.40
N GLY A 97 6.92 14.29 -4.11
CA GLY A 97 6.40 15.24 -5.09
C GLY A 97 7.49 15.84 -5.96
N LYS A 98 7.07 16.53 -7.03
CA LYS A 98 7.98 17.33 -7.88
C LYS A 98 8.59 18.51 -7.12
N ASP A 99 7.87 19.01 -6.12
CA ASP A 99 8.31 20.01 -5.15
C ASP A 99 9.35 19.47 -4.16
N GLY A 100 9.57 18.15 -4.14
CA GLY A 100 10.54 17.49 -3.27
C GLY A 100 9.97 17.08 -1.91
N GLU A 101 8.71 17.39 -1.61
CA GLU A 101 8.03 17.06 -0.37
C GLU A 101 7.39 15.67 -0.45
N LEU A 102 7.24 15.01 0.70
CA LEU A 102 6.50 13.74 0.78
C LEU A 102 5.00 14.02 0.87
N TYR A 103 4.21 13.25 0.12
CA TYR A 103 2.76 13.29 0.21
C TYR A 103 2.17 11.88 0.30
N PRO A 104 1.08 11.70 1.08
CA PRO A 104 0.40 10.43 1.15
C PRO A 104 -0.35 10.14 -0.16
N VAL A 105 -0.32 8.89 -0.57
CA VAL A 105 -0.99 8.36 -1.76
C VAL A 105 -1.81 7.16 -1.34
N ALA A 106 -3.10 7.22 -1.65
CA ALA A 106 -4.05 6.16 -1.33
C ALA A 106 -3.85 4.97 -2.28
N GLY A 107 -3.62 3.79 -1.71
CA GLY A 107 -3.81 2.52 -2.41
C GLY A 107 -5.27 2.13 -2.31
N VAL A 108 -5.97 2.07 -3.43
CA VAL A 108 -7.37 1.67 -3.49
C VAL A 108 -7.48 0.35 -4.22
N THR A 109 -8.14 -0.61 -3.58
CA THR A 109 -8.44 -1.91 -4.18
C THR A 109 -9.89 -1.93 -4.60
N CYS A 110 -10.11 -2.43 -5.81
CA CYS A 110 -11.42 -2.78 -6.33
C CYS A 110 -11.60 -4.31 -6.28
N HIS A 111 -12.59 -4.76 -5.54
CA HIS A 111 -12.99 -6.16 -5.47
C HIS A 111 -14.04 -6.48 -6.54
N PHE A 112 -13.74 -7.45 -7.40
CA PHE A 112 -14.67 -8.08 -8.33
C PHE A 112 -14.81 -9.53 -7.89
N ALA A 113 -15.96 -10.05 -7.49
CA ALA A 113 -16.23 -11.47 -7.17
C ALA A 113 -15.04 -12.45 -6.91
N ASN A 114 -14.19 -12.71 -7.93
CA ASN A 114 -13.03 -13.61 -7.86
C ASN A 114 -11.64 -12.96 -8.12
N ALA A 115 -11.53 -11.64 -8.23
CA ALA A 115 -10.31 -10.91 -8.58
C ALA A 115 -10.27 -9.52 -7.93
N GLU A 116 -9.05 -9.05 -7.62
CA GLU A 116 -8.83 -7.72 -7.05
C GLU A 116 -7.86 -6.93 -7.93
N ASN A 117 -8.15 -5.65 -8.11
CA ASN A 117 -7.24 -4.72 -8.77
C ASN A 117 -6.91 -3.58 -7.81
N THR A 118 -5.62 -3.42 -7.51
CA THR A 118 -5.13 -2.35 -6.65
C THR A 118 -4.48 -1.26 -7.49
N TYR A 119 -4.75 0.00 -7.16
CA TYR A 119 -4.10 1.13 -7.81
C TYR A 119 -3.75 2.22 -6.80
N LEU A 120 -2.66 2.93 -7.07
CA LEU A 120 -2.31 4.16 -6.38
C LEU A 120 -3.06 5.32 -7.04
N VAL A 121 -3.78 6.11 -6.26
CA VAL A 121 -4.54 7.27 -6.73
C VAL A 121 -3.68 8.53 -6.62
N LEU A 122 -3.30 9.09 -7.76
CA LEU A 122 -2.40 10.23 -7.83
C LEU A 122 -3.14 11.56 -7.63
N PRO A 123 -2.44 12.65 -7.27
CA PRO A 123 -3.05 13.96 -7.02
C PRO A 123 -3.86 14.53 -8.20
N ASN A 124 -3.52 14.13 -9.42
CA ASN A 124 -4.21 14.54 -10.65
C ASN A 124 -5.32 13.57 -11.07
N SER A 125 -5.79 12.69 -10.18
CA SER A 125 -6.77 11.61 -10.40
C SER A 125 -6.29 10.42 -11.26
N ASP A 126 -5.05 10.46 -11.77
CA ASP A 126 -4.48 9.33 -12.48
C ASP A 126 -4.35 8.10 -11.58
N LYS A 127 -4.42 6.91 -12.19
CA LYS A 127 -4.28 5.63 -11.49
C LYS A 127 -2.97 4.97 -11.92
N TYR A 128 -2.15 4.59 -10.95
CA TYR A 128 -1.00 3.72 -11.17
C TYR A 128 -1.37 2.30 -10.72
N LEU A 129 -1.52 1.37 -11.66
CA LEU A 129 -1.88 -0.01 -11.36
C LEU A 129 -0.75 -0.69 -10.57
N VAL A 130 -1.13 -1.38 -9.50
CA VAL A 130 -0.25 -2.19 -8.66
C VAL A 130 -0.84 -3.59 -8.61
N ARG A 131 -0.14 -4.56 -9.21
CA ARG A 131 -0.62 -5.96 -9.28
C ARG A 131 -0.38 -6.76 -8.00
N GLU A 132 0.50 -6.30 -7.11
CA GLU A 132 0.90 -7.01 -5.90
C GLU A 132 1.05 -6.07 -4.69
N GLU A 133 1.81 -6.48 -3.67
CA GLU A 133 2.26 -5.58 -2.61
C GLU A 133 3.10 -4.46 -3.23
N ALA A 134 2.86 -3.23 -2.79
CA ALA A 134 3.70 -2.08 -3.10
C ALA A 134 4.33 -1.54 -1.82
N SER A 135 5.58 -1.11 -1.93
CA SER A 135 6.31 -0.42 -0.87
C SER A 135 7.12 0.72 -1.45
N VAL A 136 7.38 1.75 -0.65
CA VAL A 136 8.14 2.93 -1.09
C VAL A 136 9.35 3.13 -0.19
N SER A 137 10.46 3.59 -0.76
CA SER A 137 11.64 4.01 -0.02
C SER A 137 11.32 5.12 1.00
N PRO A 138 12.08 5.27 2.10
CA PRO A 138 11.82 6.28 3.11
C PRO A 138 11.77 7.72 2.56
N ASP A 139 12.62 8.06 1.59
CA ASP A 139 12.61 9.35 0.90
C ASP A 139 11.52 9.52 -0.19
N GLY A 140 10.67 8.51 -0.39
CA GLY A 140 9.55 8.55 -1.32
C GLY A 140 9.94 8.45 -2.80
N ARG A 141 11.20 8.17 -3.13
CA ARG A 141 11.70 8.20 -4.52
C ARG A 141 11.65 6.86 -5.24
N ILE A 142 11.62 5.73 -4.55
CA ILE A 142 11.61 4.41 -5.19
C ILE A 142 10.32 3.70 -4.82
N LEU A 143 9.49 3.42 -5.83
CA LEU A 143 8.32 2.58 -5.70
C LEU A 143 8.69 1.15 -6.10
N ALA A 144 8.66 0.24 -5.14
CA ALA A 144 8.77 -1.19 -5.36
C ALA A 144 7.37 -1.80 -5.50
N SER A 145 7.08 -2.48 -6.60
CA SER A 145 5.77 -3.08 -6.88
C SER A 145 5.86 -4.16 -7.96
N GLY A 146 4.86 -5.03 -8.08
CA GLY A 146 4.73 -5.94 -9.23
C GLY A 146 4.48 -5.20 -10.56
N PHE A 147 5.12 -5.65 -11.65
CA PHE A 147 5.02 -5.02 -12.97
C PHE A 147 4.28 -5.87 -14.00
N ASP A 148 3.34 -5.23 -14.70
CA ASP A 148 2.40 -5.89 -15.64
C ASP A 148 3.00 -6.27 -17.00
N ARG A 149 4.18 -5.74 -17.37
CA ARG A 149 4.82 -6.06 -18.67
C ARG A 149 6.03 -6.99 -18.57
N ALA A 150 6.28 -7.50 -17.38
CA ALA A 150 7.35 -8.45 -17.16
C ALA A 150 6.80 -9.87 -17.27
N ASP A 151 7.70 -10.83 -17.49
CA ASP A 151 7.33 -12.22 -17.70
C ASP A 151 6.57 -12.77 -16.47
N GLU A 152 5.24 -12.93 -16.63
CA GLU A 152 4.33 -13.46 -15.62
C GLU A 152 4.76 -14.87 -15.16
N THR A 153 5.59 -15.58 -15.94
CA THR A 153 6.07 -16.91 -15.57
C THR A 153 7.14 -16.87 -14.49
N GLN A 154 8.00 -15.85 -14.45
CA GLN A 154 9.18 -15.80 -13.57
C GLN A 154 9.00 -14.84 -12.38
N GLY A 155 8.11 -13.88 -12.55
CA GLY A 155 7.81 -12.83 -11.61
C GLY A 155 8.44 -11.49 -11.89
N SER A 156 7.91 -10.43 -11.27
CA SER A 156 8.12 -9.08 -11.77
C SER A 156 8.21 -7.98 -10.72
N LEU A 157 9.12 -8.08 -9.75
CA LEU A 157 9.44 -6.94 -8.90
C LEU A 157 10.02 -5.81 -9.75
N ALA A 158 9.29 -4.72 -9.89
CA ALA A 158 9.73 -3.47 -10.46
C ALA A 158 10.12 -2.46 -9.38
N LEU A 159 11.23 -1.77 -9.61
CA LEU A 159 11.66 -0.58 -8.89
C LEU A 159 11.55 0.62 -9.83
N ALA A 160 10.50 1.42 -9.65
CA ALA A 160 10.27 2.63 -10.42
C ALA A 160 10.84 3.85 -9.69
N ASN A 161 11.65 4.65 -10.38
CA ASN A 161 12.04 5.97 -9.89
C ASN A 161 10.83 6.91 -9.91
N TRP A 162 10.55 7.59 -8.82
CA TRP A 162 9.38 8.44 -8.66
C TRP A 162 9.78 9.93 -8.63
N PRO A 163 9.06 10.82 -9.33
CA PRO A 163 7.90 10.58 -10.21
C PRO A 163 8.28 10.18 -11.65
N LYS A 164 9.52 9.77 -11.90
CA LYS A 164 10.02 9.37 -13.23
C LYS A 164 9.69 7.91 -13.55
N ILE A 165 8.39 7.61 -13.65
CA ILE A 165 7.83 6.25 -13.75
C ILE A 165 8.41 5.41 -14.91
N ARG A 166 9.12 6.02 -15.88
CA ARG A 166 9.77 5.32 -17.01
C ARG A 166 11.09 4.64 -16.64
N ASP A 167 11.77 5.08 -15.59
CA ASP A 167 13.02 4.47 -15.14
C ASP A 167 12.68 3.31 -14.20
N VAL A 168 12.40 2.14 -14.81
CA VAL A 168 12.00 0.94 -14.09
C VAL A 168 13.09 -0.11 -14.19
N VAL A 169 13.53 -0.61 -13.05
CA VAL A 169 14.36 -1.80 -12.97
C VAL A 169 13.47 -2.99 -12.64
N ILE A 170 13.62 -4.11 -13.34
CA ILE A 170 12.78 -5.30 -13.17
C ILE A 170 13.65 -6.48 -12.76
N PHE A 171 13.27 -7.14 -11.67
CA PHE A 171 13.81 -8.42 -11.28
C PHE A 171 12.84 -9.54 -11.67
N PRO A 172 13.36 -10.71 -12.12
CA PRO A 172 12.54 -11.86 -12.47
C PRO A 172 12.09 -12.61 -11.20
N ALA A 173 11.45 -11.92 -10.26
CA ALA A 173 10.98 -12.51 -9.01
C ALA A 173 9.78 -11.72 -8.49
N HIS A 174 8.77 -12.41 -8.00
CA HIS A 174 7.65 -11.81 -7.29
C HIS A 174 8.01 -11.65 -5.82
N CYS A 175 7.74 -10.48 -5.24
CA CYS A 175 8.20 -10.16 -3.90
C CYS A 175 7.08 -9.55 -3.05
N LYS A 176 7.06 -9.96 -1.78
CA LYS A 176 6.14 -9.50 -0.73
C LYS A 176 6.90 -9.25 0.57
N SER A 177 6.20 -8.67 1.55
CA SER A 177 6.75 -8.32 2.85
C SER A 177 8.01 -7.47 2.72
N MET A 178 7.92 -6.41 1.91
CA MET A 178 9.04 -5.52 1.62
C MET A 178 9.29 -4.59 2.81
N VAL A 179 10.53 -4.57 3.29
CA VAL A 179 10.94 -3.75 4.45
C VAL A 179 12.20 -2.97 4.09
N TRP A 180 12.06 -1.65 4.00
CA TRP A 180 13.16 -0.74 3.70
C TRP A 180 14.02 -0.47 4.93
N GLN A 181 15.34 -0.57 4.78
CA GLN A 181 16.30 -0.11 5.78
C GLN A 181 16.67 1.36 5.55
N ASP A 182 16.85 1.76 4.29
CA ASP A 182 17.13 3.13 3.85
C ASP A 182 16.65 3.33 2.41
N ASP A 183 17.05 4.41 1.73
CA ASP A 183 16.58 4.74 0.37
C ASP A 183 17.10 3.81 -0.73
N THR A 184 18.07 2.96 -0.40
CA THR A 184 18.81 2.11 -1.33
C THR A 184 18.90 0.65 -0.92
N HIS A 185 18.40 0.28 0.26
CA HIS A 185 18.43 -1.09 0.78
C HIS A 185 17.05 -1.49 1.32
N PHE A 186 16.57 -2.67 0.91
CA PHE A 186 15.40 -3.31 1.48
C PHE A 186 15.51 -4.83 1.48
N THR A 187 14.73 -5.47 2.33
CA THR A 187 14.56 -6.93 2.35
C THR A 187 13.17 -7.31 1.89
N ALA A 188 13.04 -8.49 1.31
CA ALA A 188 11.74 -9.03 0.91
C ALA A 188 11.73 -10.56 1.00
N THR A 189 10.53 -11.14 0.97
CA THR A 189 10.32 -12.55 0.67
C THR A 189 9.85 -12.66 -0.76
N CYS A 190 10.56 -13.44 -1.57
CA CYS A 190 10.29 -13.54 -2.99
C CYS A 190 10.12 -14.98 -3.44
N TRP A 191 9.57 -15.14 -4.63
CA TRP A 191 9.62 -16.39 -5.37
C TRP A 191 10.01 -16.15 -6.82
N HIS A 192 10.70 -17.15 -7.38
CA HIS A 192 11.09 -17.21 -8.77
C HIS A 192 10.70 -18.58 -9.31
N ASN A 193 10.12 -18.60 -10.50
CA ASN A 193 9.73 -19.83 -11.17
C ASN A 193 10.60 -20.03 -12.43
N GLU A 194 11.18 -21.23 -12.53
CA GLU A 194 12.03 -21.62 -13.65
C GLU A 194 11.31 -22.52 -14.66
N GLY A 195 10.04 -22.85 -14.39
CA GLY A 195 9.21 -23.69 -15.25
C GLY A 195 8.50 -22.89 -16.36
N PRO A 196 8.07 -23.55 -17.45
CA PRO A 196 7.49 -22.90 -18.62
C PRO A 196 6.04 -22.41 -18.44
N ASN A 197 5.41 -22.64 -17.29
CA ASN A 197 3.98 -22.38 -17.09
C ASN A 197 3.73 -20.96 -16.57
N SER A 198 2.95 -20.18 -17.33
CA SER A 198 2.48 -18.84 -16.98
C SER A 198 1.21 -18.82 -16.13
N SER A 199 0.43 -19.91 -16.11
CA SER A 199 -0.94 -19.88 -15.61
C SER A 199 -1.17 -20.54 -14.25
N ASN A 200 -0.14 -21.12 -13.62
CA ASN A 200 -0.23 -21.69 -12.28
C ASN A 200 1.17 -21.94 -11.70
N PRO A 201 1.73 -21.07 -10.85
CA PRO A 201 3.02 -21.30 -10.17
C PRO A 201 2.96 -22.43 -9.12
N TYR A 202 1.95 -23.30 -9.15
CA TYR A 202 1.72 -24.32 -8.13
C TYR A 202 2.70 -25.49 -8.27
N ASP A 203 3.79 -25.32 -7.53
CA ASP A 203 4.52 -26.31 -6.72
C ASP A 203 5.75 -27.04 -7.27
N SER A 204 5.90 -27.30 -8.57
CA SER A 204 7.07 -28.10 -9.01
C SER A 204 8.31 -27.28 -9.37
N PHE A 205 8.18 -25.99 -9.72
CA PHE A 205 9.29 -25.18 -10.24
C PHE A 205 9.46 -23.80 -9.60
N ALA A 206 8.57 -23.44 -8.66
CA ALA A 206 8.66 -22.20 -7.91
C ALA A 206 9.56 -22.38 -6.67
N TYR A 207 10.55 -21.50 -6.54
CA TYR A 207 11.46 -21.49 -5.41
C TYR A 207 11.25 -20.20 -4.60
N TYR A 208 11.00 -20.37 -3.31
CA TYR A 208 10.72 -19.28 -2.38
C TYR A 208 11.95 -18.98 -1.52
N PHE A 209 12.28 -17.71 -1.36
CA PHE A 209 13.48 -17.27 -0.66
C PHE A 209 13.30 -15.91 -0.01
N THR A 210 14.03 -15.67 1.08
CA THR A 210 14.27 -14.30 1.56
C THR A 210 15.43 -13.69 0.79
N THR A 211 15.44 -12.37 0.64
CA THR A 211 16.45 -11.66 -0.14
C THR A 211 16.76 -10.29 0.42
N ARG A 212 17.96 -9.79 0.10
CA ARG A 212 18.36 -8.39 0.22
C ARG A 212 18.40 -7.79 -1.17
N ILE A 213 17.77 -6.63 -1.33
CA ILE A 213 17.82 -5.84 -2.56
C ILE A 213 18.50 -4.52 -2.24
N GLU A 214 19.54 -4.20 -3.00
CA GLU A 214 20.36 -3.02 -2.76
C GLU A 214 20.86 -2.36 -4.04
N LYS A 215 21.12 -1.05 -3.95
CA LYS A 215 21.77 -0.29 -5.00
C LYS A 215 23.27 -0.22 -4.73
N ASN A 216 24.07 -0.85 -5.58
CA ASN A 216 25.52 -0.89 -5.41
C ASN A 216 26.19 0.48 -5.69
N ALA A 217 27.50 0.58 -5.42
CA ALA A 217 28.27 1.80 -5.61
C ALA A 217 28.30 2.33 -7.06
N ALA A 218 28.07 1.46 -8.06
CA ALA A 218 27.94 1.84 -9.46
C ALA A 218 26.52 2.29 -9.83
N GLY A 219 25.61 2.37 -8.86
CA GLY A 219 24.22 2.76 -9.06
C GLY A 219 23.31 1.67 -9.63
N LYS A 220 23.75 0.41 -9.67
CA LYS A 220 22.98 -0.74 -10.19
C LYS A 220 22.27 -1.45 -9.05
N TRP A 221 21.03 -1.86 -9.29
CA TRP A 221 20.26 -2.64 -8.33
C TRP A 221 20.63 -4.12 -8.42
N GLN A 222 20.76 -4.75 -7.26
CA GLN A 222 21.10 -6.15 -7.10
C GLN A 222 20.11 -6.80 -6.13
N MET A 223 19.75 -8.04 -6.39
CA MET A 223 18.93 -8.88 -5.53
C MET A 223 19.74 -10.11 -5.19
N GLN A 224 20.01 -10.33 -3.91
CA GLN A 224 20.76 -11.46 -3.40
C GLN A 224 19.86 -12.28 -2.46
N ALA A 225 19.46 -13.47 -2.91
CA ALA A 225 18.78 -14.42 -2.05
C ALA A 225 19.69 -14.80 -0.88
N THR A 226 19.12 -14.85 0.32
CA THR A 226 19.84 -15.10 1.58
C THR A 226 19.48 -16.43 2.21
N GLN A 227 18.27 -16.93 2.02
CA GLN A 227 17.78 -18.16 2.62
C GLN A 227 16.61 -18.72 1.80
N TRP A 228 16.62 -20.01 1.50
CA TRP A 228 15.45 -20.72 0.98
C TRP A 228 14.40 -20.88 2.08
N VAL A 229 13.14 -20.65 1.75
CA VAL A 229 12.02 -20.78 2.68
C VAL A 229 10.89 -21.64 2.10
N ASP A 230 10.09 -22.21 2.99
CA ASP A 230 8.85 -22.87 2.63
C ASP A 230 7.78 -21.83 2.25
N ARG A 231 6.93 -22.17 1.25
CA ARG A 231 5.91 -21.25 0.70
C ARG A 231 4.92 -20.80 1.76
N ASP A 232 4.40 -21.75 2.52
CA ASP A 232 3.23 -21.56 3.37
C ASP A 232 3.63 -21.12 4.78
N THR A 233 4.73 -21.69 5.28
CA THR A 233 5.20 -21.42 6.65
C THR A 233 6.26 -20.33 6.72
N LEU A 234 6.91 -19.99 5.60
CA LEU A 234 8.08 -19.11 5.53
C LEU A 234 9.27 -19.59 6.39
N ALA A 235 9.22 -20.82 6.89
CA ALA A 235 10.30 -21.42 7.67
C ALA A 235 11.49 -21.75 6.75
N PRO A 236 12.73 -21.69 7.26
CA PRO A 236 13.91 -22.10 6.49
C PRO A 236 13.75 -23.50 5.90
N LYS A 237 14.04 -23.64 4.60
CA LYS A 237 13.97 -24.90 3.86
C LYS A 237 15.35 -25.24 3.31
N ALA A 238 15.81 -26.47 3.52
CA ALA A 238 17.04 -26.93 2.87
C ALA A 238 16.74 -27.30 1.41
N ILE A 239 17.46 -26.67 0.48
CA ILE A 239 17.38 -26.97 -0.96
C ILE A 239 18.81 -27.11 -1.48
N SER A 240 19.10 -28.17 -2.23
CA SER A 240 20.41 -28.44 -2.84
C SER A 240 20.66 -27.59 -4.11
N LYS A 241 20.27 -26.30 -4.05
CA LYS A 241 20.39 -25.35 -5.15
C LYS A 241 21.12 -24.09 -4.66
N PRO A 242 22.06 -23.52 -5.44
CA PRO A 242 22.66 -22.24 -5.12
C PRO A 242 21.61 -21.14 -4.98
N LEU A 243 21.79 -20.25 -4.00
CA LEU A 243 20.93 -19.09 -3.83
C LEU A 243 20.96 -18.19 -5.07
N TYR A 244 19.81 -17.66 -5.45
CA TYR A 244 19.71 -16.75 -6.58
C TYR A 244 20.47 -15.44 -6.35
N HIS A 245 21.04 -14.92 -7.43
CA HIS A 245 21.58 -13.59 -7.52
C HIS A 245 21.15 -12.97 -8.84
N PHE A 246 20.44 -11.84 -8.77
CA PHE A 246 19.99 -11.11 -9.93
C PHE A 246 20.58 -9.71 -9.92
N THR A 247 20.97 -9.24 -11.08
CA THR A 247 21.38 -7.85 -11.30
C THR A 247 20.45 -7.27 -12.36
N ALA A 248 19.90 -6.10 -12.09
CA ALA A 248 19.00 -5.44 -13.03
C ALA A 248 19.46 -3.99 -13.24
N GLU A 249 19.49 -3.59 -14.50
CA GLU A 249 19.82 -2.23 -14.92
C GLU A 249 18.54 -1.56 -15.44
N PRO A 250 18.42 -0.23 -15.30
CA PRO A 250 17.37 0.50 -15.99
C PRO A 250 17.49 0.23 -17.50
N PRO A 251 16.39 0.08 -18.24
CA PRO A 251 16.45 0.02 -19.69
C PRO A 251 17.17 1.26 -20.22
N GLN A 252 17.95 1.10 -21.30
CA GLN A 252 18.57 2.24 -21.95
C GLN A 252 17.47 3.26 -22.32
N ALA A 253 17.74 4.55 -22.05
CA ALA A 253 16.80 5.59 -22.42
C ALA A 253 16.49 5.48 -23.91
N PRO A 254 15.21 5.57 -24.32
CA PRO A 254 14.87 5.49 -25.72
C PRO A 254 15.63 6.58 -26.50
N HIS A 255 16.46 6.14 -27.44
CA HIS A 255 17.06 7.03 -28.43
C HIS A 255 15.93 7.47 -29.37
N PHE A 256 15.35 8.63 -29.09
CA PHE A 256 14.56 9.32 -30.10
C PHE A 256 15.57 9.98 -31.05
N GLU A 257 15.78 9.38 -32.21
CA GLU A 257 16.35 10.10 -33.34
C GLU A 257 15.49 11.35 -33.53
N LYS A 258 16.09 12.53 -33.46
CA LYS A 258 15.39 13.75 -33.85
C LYS A 258 15.02 13.57 -35.31
N GLU A 259 13.74 13.42 -35.61
CA GLU A 259 13.25 13.60 -36.98
C GLU A 259 13.74 14.96 -37.47
N SER A 260 14.56 14.91 -38.51
CA SER A 260 15.16 16.04 -39.23
C SER A 260 14.13 16.83 -40.02
#